data_AF-A0A8J6K8T3-F1
#
_entry.id   AF-A0A8J6K8T3-F1
#
_cell.length_a   1.000
_cell.length_b   1.000
_cell.length_c   1.000
_cell.angle_alpha   90.00
_cell.angle_beta   90.00
_cell.angle_gamma   90.00
#
_symmetry.space_group_name_H-M   'P 1'
#
loop_
_entity.id
_entity.type
_entity.pdbx_description
1 polymer ?
#
loop_
_entity_poly.entity_id
_entity_poly.type
_entity_poly.pdbx_seq_one_letter_code
_entity_poly.pdbx_strand_id
1 'polypeptide(L)'
;MTEVLPSDPIGRHIICDGEYATVRYVGEVPPTPGIWLGVEWYNPLRGKHDGSYEGSIYFTCSHPTGGSFIRPKKANFGVSFLTAVTKRYGPGCDWNEAMVIGKKTVELVGFESVQEKQSQLNALLDISIRECMVGDVGQKGELKTNCPNISTLNLSKNLLSSWENVADIALQLEKLKTLDLSENKLSLPSNPSSLASSFTNLVVLSLNRTGIIWNEVLQSAVMWPALEELHLASNNITCLERPINCLQCLTLLDISKNHINDGNQLHAISDLPRRILPQERKGAELDYRKIFGNEWLKSGGNQNSDMNNPSMEFLIEHPRYSELLEKYGALDDAEIKQPQPFALKNQLLTLTIMCPDIPEQKPIKKKLPDSMTVQKVKGLLYRLIKVPGSELKLSYESSKMEGKEIQLENDLKSLQFYSLENGDCVLVRW
;
A
#
# COMPACT_ATOMS: atom_id res chain seq x y z
N MET A 1 38.66 1.77 0.45
CA MET A 1 38.39 0.74 -0.56
C MET A 1 38.15 1.46 -1.87
N THR A 2 38.94 1.19 -2.90
CA THR A 2 38.61 1.63 -4.27
C THR A 2 37.36 0.85 -4.68
N GLU A 3 36.18 1.46 -4.56
CA GLU A 3 34.95 0.87 -5.08
C GLU A 3 35.11 0.73 -6.59
N VAL A 4 35.32 -0.53 -6.99
CA VAL A 4 35.43 -0.95 -8.38
C VAL A 4 34.01 -0.85 -8.95
N LEU A 5 33.87 -0.19 -10.09
CA LEU A 5 32.62 -0.22 -10.85
C LEU A 5 32.18 -1.67 -11.06
N PRO A 6 30.90 -2.02 -10.86
CA PRO A 6 30.42 -3.35 -11.20
C PRO A 6 30.69 -3.65 -12.68
N SER A 7 30.78 -4.92 -13.04
CA SER A 7 31.05 -5.36 -14.42
C SER A 7 29.96 -4.96 -15.41
N ASP A 8 28.75 -4.72 -14.92
CA ASP A 8 27.52 -4.45 -15.65
C ASP A 8 26.83 -3.17 -15.14
N PRO A 9 27.50 -2.00 -15.16
CA PRO A 9 27.00 -0.80 -14.51
C PRO A 9 25.78 -0.20 -15.23
N ILE A 10 25.66 -0.39 -16.54
CA ILE A 10 24.57 0.17 -17.35
C ILE A 10 23.25 -0.52 -17.00
N GLY A 11 22.20 0.27 -16.78
CA GLY A 11 20.88 -0.20 -16.36
C GLY A 11 20.72 -0.34 -14.85
N ARG A 12 21.82 -0.44 -14.08
CA ARG A 12 21.74 -0.52 -12.62
C ARG A 12 21.25 0.77 -12.00
N HIS A 13 20.57 0.64 -10.86
CA HIS A 13 20.15 1.76 -10.04
C HIS A 13 21.22 2.11 -9.02
N ILE A 14 21.36 3.40 -8.78
CA ILE A 14 22.32 3.95 -7.84
C ILE A 14 21.67 5.01 -6.97
N ILE A 15 22.30 5.29 -5.84
CA ILE A 15 22.08 6.49 -5.05
C ILE A 15 23.31 7.38 -5.18
N CYS A 16 23.10 8.68 -5.38
CA CYS A 16 24.16 9.67 -5.38
C CYS A 16 23.65 10.92 -4.68
N ASP A 17 24.32 11.32 -3.60
CA ASP A 17 23.95 12.47 -2.76
C ASP A 17 22.48 12.40 -2.25
N GLY A 18 21.99 11.18 -1.95
CA GLY A 18 20.62 10.95 -1.43
C GLY A 18 19.53 10.84 -2.51
N GLU A 19 19.87 11.00 -3.78
CA GLU A 19 18.93 10.93 -4.92
C GLU A 19 19.13 9.65 -5.73
N TYR A 20 18.04 9.10 -6.26
CA TYR A 20 18.04 7.86 -7.05
C TYR A 20 18.23 8.13 -8.54
N ALA A 21 19.03 7.30 -9.20
CA ALA A 21 19.25 7.37 -10.64
C ALA A 21 19.45 5.99 -11.27
N THR A 22 19.24 5.91 -12.59
CA THR A 22 19.63 4.77 -13.42
C THR A 22 20.89 5.14 -14.19
N VAL A 23 21.88 4.26 -14.22
CA VAL A 23 23.06 4.43 -15.07
C VAL A 23 22.69 4.14 -16.52
N ARG A 24 22.95 5.08 -17.42
CA ARG A 24 22.64 4.99 -18.86
C ARG A 24 23.87 4.89 -19.75
N TYR A 25 25.02 5.38 -19.29
CA TYR A 25 26.26 5.41 -20.05
C TYR A 25 27.46 5.23 -19.13
N VAL A 26 28.49 4.51 -19.60
CA VAL A 26 29.80 4.42 -18.95
C VAL A 26 30.88 4.62 -20.02
N GLY A 27 31.75 5.61 -19.81
CA GLY A 27 32.84 5.87 -20.74
C GLY A 27 33.44 7.26 -20.58
N GLU A 28 34.27 7.63 -21.53
CA GLU A 28 34.90 8.96 -21.57
C GLU A 28 33.96 10.00 -22.16
N VAL A 29 34.07 11.24 -21.68
CA VAL A 29 33.25 12.37 -22.14
C VAL A 29 34.17 13.54 -22.50
N PRO A 30 34.79 13.52 -23.69
CA PRO A 30 35.70 14.58 -24.12
C PRO A 30 35.07 15.98 -24.05
N PRO A 31 35.86 17.03 -23.75
CA PRO A 31 37.30 16.99 -23.44
C PRO A 31 37.60 16.61 -21.97
N THR A 32 36.60 16.23 -21.18
CA THR A 32 36.82 15.93 -19.76
C THR A 32 37.46 14.55 -19.57
N PRO A 33 38.65 14.45 -18.94
CA PRO A 33 39.38 13.20 -18.88
C PRO A 33 38.78 12.20 -17.89
N GLY A 34 39.04 10.92 -18.16
CA GLY A 34 38.67 9.78 -17.31
C GLY A 34 37.24 9.28 -17.52
N ILE A 35 36.92 8.18 -16.83
CA ILE A 35 35.61 7.53 -16.93
C ILE A 35 34.54 8.35 -16.20
N TRP A 36 33.37 8.45 -16.83
CA TRP A 36 32.15 9.05 -16.31
C TRP A 36 30.99 8.07 -16.39
N LEU A 37 30.05 8.25 -15.47
CA LEU A 37 28.73 7.64 -15.54
C LEU A 37 27.75 8.68 -16.03
N GLY A 38 27.13 8.44 -17.18
CA GLY A 38 25.91 9.14 -17.57
C GLY A 38 24.74 8.51 -16.84
N VAL A 39 24.03 9.30 -16.05
CA VAL A 39 22.93 8.84 -15.19
C VAL A 39 21.66 9.63 -15.50
N GLU A 40 20.52 8.96 -15.44
CA GLU A 40 19.21 9.57 -15.51
C GLU A 40 18.56 9.55 -14.13
N TRP A 41 18.28 10.73 -13.59
CA TRP A 41 17.70 10.88 -12.26
C TRP A 41 16.21 10.52 -12.25
N TYR A 42 15.75 9.95 -11.14
CA TYR A 42 14.33 9.70 -10.95
C TYR A 42 13.55 10.99 -10.77
N ASN A 43 14.17 12.00 -10.16
CA ASN A 43 13.69 13.37 -10.13
C ASN A 43 14.32 14.16 -11.28
N PRO A 44 13.57 14.49 -12.35
CA PRO A 44 14.13 15.20 -13.52
C PRO A 44 14.67 16.60 -13.22
N LEU A 45 14.30 17.21 -12.09
CA LEU A 45 14.79 18.51 -11.66
C LEU A 45 16.22 18.45 -11.09
N ARG A 46 16.71 17.26 -10.74
CA ARG A 46 18.06 17.05 -10.19
C ARG A 46 19.14 17.10 -11.27
N GLY A 47 18.78 16.74 -12.51
CA GLY A 47 19.73 16.66 -13.61
C GLY A 47 20.03 18.02 -14.25
N LYS A 48 20.76 17.97 -15.36
CA LYS A 48 21.37 19.14 -16.01
C LYS A 48 21.16 19.16 -17.53
N HIS A 49 21.02 18.01 -18.15
CA HIS A 49 20.99 17.84 -19.61
C HIS A 49 20.14 16.62 -20.01
N ASP A 50 19.98 16.40 -21.30
CA ASP A 50 19.22 15.29 -21.90
C ASP A 50 20.06 14.03 -22.16
N GLY A 51 21.37 14.11 -21.88
CA GLY A 51 22.36 13.05 -22.11
C GLY A 51 23.39 13.42 -23.18
N SER A 52 23.30 14.65 -23.71
CA SER A 52 24.33 15.27 -24.53
C SER A 52 25.35 16.07 -23.72
N TYR A 53 26.56 16.21 -24.27
CA TYR A 53 27.62 17.10 -23.78
C TYR A 53 28.47 17.57 -24.97
N GLU A 54 28.74 18.87 -25.06
CA GLU A 54 29.57 19.49 -26.13
C GLU A 54 29.19 19.03 -27.56
N GLY A 55 27.89 18.98 -27.85
CA GLY A 55 27.35 18.60 -29.17
C GLY A 55 27.35 17.09 -29.47
N SER A 56 27.87 16.25 -28.57
CA SER A 56 27.83 14.79 -28.69
C SER A 56 26.73 14.20 -27.81
N ILE A 57 26.00 13.20 -28.32
CA ILE A 57 24.95 12.49 -27.57
C ILE A 57 25.52 11.16 -27.06
N TYR A 58 25.50 10.95 -25.74
CA TYR A 58 26.03 9.74 -25.10
C TYR A 58 24.92 8.78 -24.66
N PHE A 59 23.79 9.35 -24.24
CA PHE A 59 22.57 8.64 -23.87
C PHE A 59 21.38 9.58 -24.05
N THR A 60 20.17 9.04 -23.93
CA THR A 60 18.92 9.82 -23.96
C THR A 60 18.20 9.71 -22.63
N CYS A 61 17.50 10.77 -22.25
CA CYS A 61 16.65 10.83 -21.06
C CYS A 61 15.19 11.04 -21.45
N SER A 62 14.27 10.63 -20.59
CA SER A 62 12.84 10.90 -20.72
C SER A 62 12.50 12.39 -20.51
N HIS A 63 13.42 13.17 -19.94
CA HIS A 63 13.25 14.59 -19.68
C HIS A 63 14.47 15.40 -20.16
N PRO A 64 14.31 16.61 -20.72
CA PRO A 64 15.41 17.42 -21.26
C PRO A 64 16.51 17.80 -20.26
N THR A 65 16.20 17.73 -18.96
CA THR A 65 17.15 18.00 -17.87
C THR A 65 17.35 16.79 -16.96
N GLY A 66 16.87 15.61 -17.33
CA GLY A 66 16.87 14.43 -16.46
C GLY A 66 18.25 13.81 -16.25
N GLY A 67 19.21 14.10 -17.13
CA GLY A 67 20.52 13.48 -17.19
C GLY A 67 21.62 14.24 -16.43
N SER A 68 22.66 13.52 -16.00
CA SER A 68 23.92 14.09 -15.50
C SER A 68 25.09 13.17 -15.79
N PHE A 69 26.29 13.74 -15.94
CA PHE A 69 27.53 12.99 -15.83
C PHE A 69 28.09 13.09 -14.41
N ILE A 70 28.32 11.94 -13.76
CA ILE A 70 28.91 11.85 -12.43
C ILE A 70 30.19 11.00 -12.46
N ARG A 71 31.07 11.23 -11.47
CA ARG A 71 32.24 10.38 -11.29
C ARG A 71 31.82 9.04 -10.65
N PRO A 72 32.40 7.90 -11.06
CA PRO A 72 32.09 6.59 -10.49
C PRO A 72 32.10 6.55 -8.97
N LYS A 73 33.07 7.22 -8.32
CA LYS A 73 33.20 7.31 -6.86
C LYS A 73 32.02 7.95 -6.13
N LYS A 74 31.11 8.63 -6.84
CA LYS A 74 29.90 9.22 -6.26
C LYS A 74 28.69 8.30 -6.34
N ALA A 75 28.76 7.24 -7.14
CA ALA A 75 27.66 6.32 -7.34
C ALA A 75 27.71 5.21 -6.29
N ASN A 76 26.66 5.11 -5.49
CA ASN A 76 26.45 3.98 -4.59
C ASN A 76 25.52 2.96 -5.26
N PHE A 77 26.07 1.79 -5.60
CA PHE A 77 25.34 0.67 -6.21
C PHE A 77 24.58 -0.19 -5.18
N GLY A 78 24.67 0.17 -3.90
CA GLY A 78 23.99 -0.52 -2.82
C GLY A 78 24.80 -1.65 -2.22
N VAL A 79 24.09 -2.56 -1.55
CA VAL A 79 24.64 -3.71 -0.84
C VAL A 79 23.99 -5.01 -1.33
N SER A 80 24.60 -6.14 -0.99
CA SER A 80 23.98 -7.44 -1.24
C SER A 80 22.77 -7.67 -0.34
N PHE A 81 21.84 -8.54 -0.78
CA PHE A 81 20.68 -8.94 0.02
C PHE A 81 21.08 -9.40 1.43
N LEU A 82 22.03 -10.35 1.54
CA LEU A 82 22.43 -10.86 2.85
C LEU A 82 23.07 -9.78 3.72
N THR A 83 23.82 -8.85 3.13
CA THR A 83 24.39 -7.71 3.87
C THR A 83 23.27 -6.84 4.45
N ALA A 84 22.23 -6.55 3.68
CA ALA A 84 21.07 -5.79 4.17
C ALA A 84 20.32 -6.53 5.28
N VAL A 85 20.08 -7.84 5.13
CA VAL A 85 19.44 -8.66 6.16
C VAL A 85 20.29 -8.72 7.43
N THR A 86 21.60 -8.95 7.30
CA THR A 86 22.51 -9.02 8.45
C THR A 86 22.59 -7.68 9.16
N LYS A 87 22.62 -6.57 8.43
CA LYS A 87 22.61 -5.23 9.02
C LYS A 87 21.31 -4.96 9.79
N ARG A 88 20.17 -5.43 9.28
CA ARG A 88 18.84 -5.14 9.85
C ARG A 88 18.45 -6.08 10.99
N TYR A 89 18.78 -7.36 10.87
CA TYR A 89 18.33 -8.41 11.78
C TYR A 89 19.47 -9.12 12.52
N GLY A 90 20.70 -9.05 12.02
CA GLY A 90 21.84 -9.79 12.57
C GLY A 90 22.30 -9.29 13.95
N PRO A 91 23.25 -10.01 14.59
CA PRO A 91 23.72 -9.67 15.92
C PRO A 91 24.31 -8.25 15.99
N GLY A 92 23.90 -7.46 17.00
CA GLY A 92 24.37 -6.09 17.18
C GLY A 92 23.73 -5.05 16.26
N CYS A 93 22.65 -5.39 15.55
CA CYS A 93 21.82 -4.39 14.87
C CYS A 93 21.24 -3.40 15.89
N ASP A 94 21.45 -2.11 15.63
CA ASP A 94 21.02 -1.05 16.54
C ASP A 94 19.54 -0.75 16.30
N TRP A 95 18.66 -1.42 17.05
CA TRP A 95 17.23 -1.10 17.07
C TRP A 95 16.94 0.22 17.81
N ASN A 96 17.96 0.88 18.36
CA ASN A 96 17.84 2.16 19.06
C ASN A 96 17.78 3.38 18.12
N GLU A 97 17.59 3.20 16.80
CA GLU A 97 17.01 4.28 16.00
C GLU A 97 15.64 4.60 16.56
N ALA A 98 15.60 5.58 17.47
CA ALA A 98 14.44 5.97 18.24
C ALA A 98 13.23 6.07 17.31
N MET A 99 12.20 5.27 17.58
CA MET A 99 11.00 5.31 16.75
C MET A 99 10.32 6.64 17.02
N VAL A 100 10.49 7.61 16.11
CA VAL A 100 9.89 8.94 16.27
C VAL A 100 8.43 8.86 15.84
N ILE A 101 7.55 8.66 16.82
CA ILE A 101 6.10 8.78 16.59
C ILE A 101 5.74 10.27 16.75
N GLY A 102 5.72 10.99 15.63
CA GLY A 102 5.41 12.42 15.60
C GLY A 102 6.58 13.29 16.10
N LYS A 103 6.46 13.87 17.30
CA LYS A 103 7.52 14.69 17.93
C LYS A 103 8.19 14.00 19.13
N LYS A 104 7.87 12.72 19.37
CA LYS A 104 8.38 11.96 20.53
C LYS A 104 9.23 10.80 20.04
N THR A 105 10.44 10.73 20.56
CA THR A 105 11.30 9.55 20.50
C THR A 105 10.74 8.48 21.43
N VAL A 106 10.48 7.29 20.89
CA VAL A 106 10.15 6.10 21.67
C VAL A 106 11.42 5.28 21.79
N GLU A 107 11.87 5.08 23.02
CA GLU A 107 12.93 4.12 23.36
C GLU A 107 12.29 2.73 23.57
N LEU A 108 12.77 1.73 22.84
CA LEU A 108 12.26 0.36 22.90
C LEU A 108 12.94 -0.39 24.05
N VAL A 109 12.42 -0.23 25.27
CA VAL A 109 12.93 -0.94 26.45
C VAL A 109 12.31 -2.35 26.51
N GLY A 110 13.14 -3.41 26.60
CA GLY A 110 12.70 -4.80 26.79
C GLY A 110 12.61 -5.68 25.53
N PHE A 111 13.11 -5.22 24.37
CA PHE A 111 13.10 -5.98 23.12
C PHE A 111 14.32 -6.91 22.92
N GLU A 112 15.21 -7.03 23.91
CA GLU A 112 16.44 -7.82 23.86
C GLU A 112 16.16 -9.30 23.51
N SER A 113 15.13 -9.90 24.11
CA SER A 113 14.72 -11.29 23.82
C SER A 113 14.15 -11.49 22.41
N VAL A 114 13.56 -10.44 21.82
CA VAL A 114 13.09 -10.44 20.42
C VAL A 114 14.28 -10.29 19.48
N GLN A 115 15.24 -9.45 19.83
CA GLN A 115 16.48 -9.25 19.08
C GLN A 115 17.34 -10.51 19.04
N GLU A 116 17.51 -11.21 20.16
CA GLU A 116 18.24 -12.50 20.19
C GLU A 116 17.58 -13.53 19.26
N LYS A 117 16.24 -13.64 19.28
CA LYS A 117 15.51 -14.54 18.39
C LYS A 117 15.57 -14.12 16.92
N GLN A 118 15.51 -12.83 16.61
CA GLN A 118 15.58 -12.32 15.22
C GLN A 118 17.01 -12.33 14.64
N SER A 119 18.03 -12.32 15.50
CA SER A 119 19.44 -12.46 15.09
C SER A 119 19.79 -13.82 14.51
N GLN A 120 18.96 -14.83 14.79
CA GLN A 120 18.99 -16.12 14.13
C GLN A 120 18.38 -15.97 12.73
N LEU A 121 19.20 -15.54 11.76
CA LEU A 121 18.75 -15.29 10.39
C LEU A 121 18.03 -16.50 9.76
N ASN A 122 18.43 -17.72 10.16
CA ASN A 122 17.83 -18.96 9.69
C ASN A 122 16.39 -19.20 10.20
N ALA A 123 15.96 -18.49 11.24
CA ALA A 123 14.62 -18.58 11.82
C ALA A 123 13.66 -17.50 11.30
N LEU A 124 14.15 -16.56 10.48
CA LEU A 124 13.34 -15.48 9.93
C LEU A 124 12.29 -16.02 8.95
N LEU A 125 11.04 -15.60 9.15
CA LEU A 125 9.87 -15.94 8.32
C LEU A 125 9.40 -14.72 7.54
N ASP A 126 9.15 -13.63 8.25
CA ASP A 126 8.64 -12.38 7.70
C ASP A 126 9.66 -11.28 7.91
N ILE A 127 10.21 -10.75 6.82
CA ILE A 127 11.23 -9.70 6.88
C ILE A 127 10.90 -8.51 5.99
N SER A 128 11.33 -7.35 6.44
CA SER A 128 11.40 -6.13 5.65
C SER A 128 12.81 -5.58 5.62
N ILE A 129 13.34 -5.42 4.41
CA ILE A 129 14.58 -4.71 4.11
C ILE A 129 14.28 -3.58 3.11
N ARG A 130 13.11 -2.96 3.29
CA ARG A 130 12.72 -1.74 2.59
C ARG A 130 13.77 -0.66 2.77
N GLU A 131 14.11 0.05 1.70
CA GLU A 131 15.05 1.19 1.73
C GLU A 131 16.44 0.84 2.29
N CYS A 132 16.85 -0.43 2.18
CA CYS A 132 18.16 -0.90 2.63
C CYS A 132 19.23 -0.85 1.52
N MET A 133 18.91 -0.25 0.38
CA MET A 133 19.79 -0.11 -0.78
C MET A 133 20.24 -1.46 -1.34
N VAL A 134 19.36 -2.47 -1.36
CA VAL A 134 19.65 -3.76 -1.97
C VAL A 134 19.78 -3.57 -3.48
N GLY A 135 20.99 -3.67 -4.00
CA GLY A 135 21.28 -3.55 -5.42
C GLY A 135 21.99 -4.77 -6.00
N ASP A 136 22.37 -5.72 -5.15
CA ASP A 136 23.08 -6.93 -5.52
C ASP A 136 22.43 -8.16 -4.86
N VAL A 137 22.36 -9.27 -5.61
CA VAL A 137 21.75 -10.51 -5.12
C VAL A 137 22.65 -11.19 -4.08
N GLY A 138 23.97 -11.03 -4.19
CA GLY A 138 24.96 -11.78 -3.43
C GLY A 138 25.35 -13.10 -4.10
N GLN A 139 25.93 -14.01 -3.32
CA GLN A 139 26.46 -15.27 -3.86
C GLN A 139 25.36 -16.33 -4.01
N LYS A 140 25.48 -17.19 -5.03
CA LYS A 140 24.53 -18.29 -5.25
C LYS A 140 24.53 -19.25 -4.06
N GLY A 141 23.35 -19.55 -3.52
CA GLY A 141 23.16 -20.48 -2.40
C GLY A 141 23.35 -19.87 -1.01
N GLU A 142 23.80 -18.61 -0.95
CA GLU A 142 24.03 -17.89 0.30
C GLU A 142 22.70 -17.68 1.06
N LEU A 143 21.64 -17.32 0.35
CA LEU A 143 20.32 -17.07 0.95
C LEU A 143 19.67 -18.37 1.44
N LYS A 144 19.81 -19.44 0.66
CA LYS A 144 19.32 -20.78 1.03
C LYS A 144 20.00 -21.31 2.30
N THR A 145 21.25 -20.93 2.54
CA THR A 145 22.01 -21.34 3.73
C THR A 145 21.67 -20.49 4.95
N ASN A 146 21.61 -19.17 4.78
CA ASN A 146 21.49 -18.24 5.90
C ASN A 146 20.04 -17.90 6.28
N CYS A 147 19.12 -17.88 5.32
CA CYS A 147 17.72 -17.45 5.52
C CYS A 147 16.69 -18.39 4.84
N PRO A 148 16.76 -19.73 5.02
CA PRO A 148 15.94 -20.68 4.28
C PRO A 148 14.43 -20.59 4.53
N ASN A 149 14.02 -19.95 5.62
CA ASN A 149 12.64 -20.00 6.11
C ASN A 149 11.79 -18.79 5.71
N ILE A 150 12.36 -17.80 5.02
CA ILE A 150 11.63 -16.59 4.62
C ILE A 150 10.44 -16.97 3.74
N SER A 151 9.25 -16.56 4.18
CA SER A 151 7.97 -16.69 3.47
C SER A 151 7.39 -15.35 3.05
N THR A 152 7.71 -14.27 3.77
CA THR A 152 7.26 -12.91 3.47
C THR A 152 8.46 -11.99 3.37
N LEU A 153 8.59 -11.31 2.24
CA LEU A 153 9.73 -10.45 1.94
C LEU A 153 9.27 -9.10 1.43
N ASN A 154 9.62 -8.05 2.17
CA ASN A 154 9.50 -6.68 1.68
C ASN A 154 10.86 -6.15 1.21
N LEU A 155 10.97 -5.98 -0.10
CA LEU A 155 12.10 -5.43 -0.86
C LEU A 155 11.77 -4.06 -1.48
N SER A 156 10.72 -3.39 -1.01
CA SER A 156 10.27 -2.11 -1.58
C SER A 156 11.34 -1.01 -1.46
N LYS A 157 11.34 -0.05 -2.40
CA LYS A 157 12.24 1.11 -2.41
C LYS A 157 13.74 0.75 -2.30
N ASN A 158 14.19 -0.22 -3.10
CA ASN A 158 15.59 -0.67 -3.18
C ASN A 158 16.20 -0.34 -4.56
N LEU A 159 17.35 -0.95 -4.89
CA LEU A 159 18.14 -0.66 -6.09
C LEU A 159 18.19 -1.82 -7.08
N LEU A 160 17.36 -2.85 -6.89
CA LEU A 160 17.17 -3.90 -7.88
C LEU A 160 16.60 -3.30 -9.17
N SER A 161 17.24 -3.59 -10.29
CA SER A 161 16.90 -3.00 -11.59
C SER A 161 16.19 -3.96 -12.54
N SER A 162 16.19 -5.27 -12.28
CA SER A 162 15.61 -6.25 -13.19
C SER A 162 14.88 -7.39 -12.48
N TRP A 163 13.94 -8.01 -13.19
CA TRP A 163 13.22 -9.21 -12.73
C TRP A 163 14.15 -10.41 -12.58
N GLU A 164 15.24 -10.49 -13.34
CA GLU A 164 16.25 -11.55 -13.21
C GLU A 164 16.91 -11.51 -11.82
N ASN A 165 17.25 -10.32 -11.29
CA ASN A 165 17.80 -10.22 -9.94
C ASN A 165 16.78 -10.65 -8.88
N VAL A 166 15.51 -10.28 -9.06
CA VAL A 166 14.44 -10.68 -8.15
C VAL A 166 14.22 -12.20 -8.21
N ALA A 167 14.27 -12.79 -9.40
CA ALA A 167 14.15 -14.22 -9.60
C ALA A 167 15.31 -14.98 -8.95
N ASP A 168 16.55 -14.50 -9.07
CA ASP A 168 17.72 -15.12 -8.41
C ASP A 168 17.61 -15.10 -6.88
N ILE A 169 16.95 -14.09 -6.29
CA ILE A 169 16.62 -14.07 -4.86
C ILE A 169 15.52 -15.09 -4.56
N ALA A 170 14.39 -15.01 -5.28
CA ALA A 170 13.22 -15.86 -5.04
C ALA A 170 13.52 -17.35 -5.21
N LEU A 171 14.34 -17.72 -6.19
CA LEU A 171 14.78 -19.10 -6.45
C LEU A 171 15.50 -19.72 -5.25
N GLN A 172 16.17 -18.90 -4.43
CA GLN A 172 16.85 -19.37 -3.21
C GLN A 172 15.93 -19.42 -1.99
N LEU A 173 14.80 -18.72 -2.03
CA LEU A 173 13.81 -18.63 -0.96
C LEU A 173 12.61 -19.53 -1.28
N GLU A 174 12.81 -20.84 -1.21
CA GLU A 174 11.82 -21.86 -1.64
C GLU A 174 10.44 -21.76 -0.95
N LYS A 175 10.38 -21.11 0.23
CA LYS A 175 9.14 -20.90 1.00
C LYS A 175 8.46 -19.56 0.75
N LEU A 176 9.00 -18.72 -0.14
CA LEU A 176 8.50 -17.38 -0.40
C LEU A 176 7.07 -17.42 -0.98
N LYS A 177 6.14 -16.76 -0.29
CA LYS A 177 4.73 -16.64 -0.66
C LYS A 177 4.30 -15.20 -0.89
N THR A 178 4.88 -14.26 -0.15
CA THR A 178 4.53 -12.84 -0.22
C THR A 178 5.76 -12.01 -0.54
N LEU A 179 5.68 -11.23 -1.61
CA LEU A 179 6.77 -10.39 -2.10
C LEU A 179 6.28 -8.96 -2.36
N ASP A 180 6.89 -8.00 -1.69
CA ASP A 180 6.65 -6.57 -1.93
C ASP A 180 7.86 -5.94 -2.61
N LEU A 181 7.65 -5.50 -3.86
CA LEU A 181 8.62 -4.81 -4.72
C LEU A 181 8.19 -3.37 -5.00
N SER A 182 7.24 -2.83 -4.23
CA SER A 182 6.74 -1.47 -4.41
C SER A 182 7.88 -0.44 -4.48
N GLU A 183 7.73 0.61 -5.26
CA GLU A 183 8.73 1.69 -5.40
C GLU A 183 10.11 1.23 -5.94
N ASN A 184 10.19 0.07 -6.60
CA ASN A 184 11.34 -0.30 -7.46
C ASN A 184 11.00 -0.07 -8.94
N LYS A 185 12.00 0.24 -9.78
CA LYS A 185 11.82 0.39 -11.24
C LYS A 185 12.40 -0.79 -12.03
N LEU A 186 11.71 -1.92 -12.02
CA LEU A 186 12.21 -3.14 -12.66
C LEU A 186 12.06 -3.07 -14.18
N SER A 187 13.13 -3.39 -14.93
CA SER A 187 13.05 -3.62 -16.36
C SER A 187 12.32 -4.93 -16.65
N LEU A 188 11.50 -4.95 -17.70
CA LEU A 188 10.90 -6.19 -18.19
C LEU A 188 11.97 -7.23 -18.54
N PRO A 189 11.78 -8.50 -18.17
CA PRO A 189 12.71 -9.56 -18.53
C PRO A 189 12.58 -9.88 -20.03
N SER A 190 13.70 -10.25 -20.67
CA SER A 190 13.69 -10.60 -22.10
C SER A 190 12.90 -11.88 -22.39
N ASN A 191 12.82 -12.79 -21.41
CA ASN A 191 12.05 -14.03 -21.48
C ASN A 191 11.35 -14.28 -20.13
N PRO A 192 10.17 -13.69 -19.89
CA PRO A 192 9.45 -13.85 -18.63
C PRO A 192 9.20 -15.32 -18.26
N SER A 193 8.90 -16.18 -19.23
CA SER A 193 8.60 -17.60 -19.00
C SER A 193 9.77 -18.39 -18.38
N SER A 194 11.03 -17.99 -18.63
CA SER A 194 12.18 -18.68 -18.02
C SER A 194 12.27 -18.46 -16.50
N LEU A 195 11.66 -17.38 -16.00
CA LEU A 195 11.69 -17.00 -14.58
C LEU A 195 10.55 -17.65 -13.77
N ALA A 196 9.58 -18.30 -14.42
CA ALA A 196 8.39 -18.87 -13.76
C ALA A 196 8.72 -19.89 -12.65
N SER A 197 9.82 -20.64 -12.82
CA SER A 197 10.31 -21.59 -11.81
C SER A 197 10.77 -20.93 -10.51
N SER A 198 11.09 -19.62 -10.54
CA SER A 198 11.56 -18.88 -9.37
C SER A 198 10.41 -18.38 -8.48
N PHE A 199 9.17 -18.35 -9.01
CA PHE A 199 8.01 -17.80 -8.31
C PHE A 199 6.84 -18.78 -8.20
N THR A 200 7.11 -20.08 -8.27
CA THR A 200 6.06 -21.12 -8.31
C THR A 200 5.18 -21.14 -7.06
N ASN A 201 5.71 -20.68 -5.92
CA ASN A 201 5.01 -20.61 -4.63
C ASN A 201 4.49 -19.20 -4.30
N LEU A 202 4.68 -18.22 -5.19
CA LEU A 202 4.31 -16.84 -4.92
C LEU A 202 2.79 -16.66 -5.01
N VAL A 203 2.19 -16.19 -3.93
CA VAL A 203 0.74 -16.01 -3.75
C VAL A 203 0.38 -14.53 -3.77
N VAL A 204 1.19 -13.68 -3.13
CA VAL A 204 0.92 -12.24 -2.98
C VAL A 204 2.08 -11.44 -3.56
N LEU A 205 1.78 -10.53 -4.47
CA LEU A 205 2.76 -9.65 -5.11
C LEU A 205 2.31 -8.18 -5.02
N SER A 206 3.18 -7.33 -4.47
CA SER A 206 2.99 -5.88 -4.48
C SER A 206 3.97 -5.18 -5.40
N LEU A 207 3.43 -4.42 -6.36
CA LEU A 207 4.14 -3.61 -7.34
C LEU A 207 3.61 -2.16 -7.33
N ASN A 208 3.26 -1.65 -6.16
CA ASN A 208 2.73 -0.30 -6.00
C ASN A 208 3.80 0.75 -6.33
N ARG A 209 3.41 1.85 -7.00
CA ARG A 209 4.33 2.97 -7.32
C ARG A 209 5.63 2.55 -8.03
N THR A 210 5.59 1.51 -8.84
CA THR A 210 6.73 1.07 -9.66
C THR A 210 6.76 1.78 -11.02
N GLY A 211 5.63 2.35 -11.43
CA GLY A 211 5.42 2.93 -12.76
C GLY A 211 5.00 1.91 -13.81
N ILE A 212 4.79 0.65 -13.42
CA ILE A 212 4.38 -0.44 -14.32
C ILE A 212 3.03 -0.12 -14.98
N ILE A 213 2.92 -0.42 -16.27
CA ILE A 213 1.66 -0.34 -17.02
C ILE A 213 1.00 -1.72 -17.17
N TRP A 214 -0.30 -1.77 -17.47
CA TRP A 214 -1.04 -3.03 -17.51
C TRP A 214 -0.48 -4.04 -18.53
N ASN A 215 -0.05 -3.57 -19.70
CA ASN A 215 0.53 -4.45 -20.71
C ASN A 215 1.82 -5.14 -20.20
N GLU A 216 2.65 -4.44 -19.43
CA GLU A 216 3.84 -5.00 -18.79
C GLU A 216 3.50 -6.03 -17.72
N VAL A 217 2.40 -5.82 -16.97
CA VAL A 217 1.85 -6.81 -16.03
C VAL A 217 1.46 -8.09 -16.78
N LEU A 218 0.74 -7.98 -17.90
CA LEU A 218 0.33 -9.14 -18.69
C LEU A 218 1.52 -9.91 -19.27
N GLN A 219 2.54 -9.21 -19.78
CA GLN A 219 3.78 -9.83 -20.25
C GLN A 219 4.52 -10.58 -19.12
N SER A 220 4.46 -10.04 -17.91
CA SER A 220 5.14 -10.57 -16.73
C SER A 220 4.36 -11.69 -16.03
N ALA A 221 3.04 -11.76 -16.21
CA ALA A 221 2.16 -12.62 -15.43
C ALA A 221 2.47 -14.13 -15.55
N VAL A 222 3.10 -14.57 -16.65
CA VAL A 222 3.57 -15.96 -16.82
C VAL A 222 4.60 -16.37 -15.76
N MET A 223 5.29 -15.39 -15.15
CA MET A 223 6.22 -15.64 -14.05
C MET A 223 5.51 -16.12 -12.79
N TRP A 224 4.24 -15.78 -12.56
CA TRP A 224 3.56 -15.96 -11.27
C TRP A 224 2.33 -16.89 -11.42
N PRO A 225 2.54 -18.20 -11.69
CA PRO A 225 1.46 -19.11 -12.10
C PRO A 225 0.39 -19.32 -11.01
N ALA A 226 0.76 -19.16 -9.73
CA ALA A 226 -0.11 -19.40 -8.58
C ALA A 226 -0.55 -18.11 -7.87
N LEU A 227 -0.40 -16.95 -8.50
CA LEU A 227 -0.66 -15.66 -7.85
C LEU A 227 -2.15 -15.46 -7.54
N GLU A 228 -2.46 -15.17 -6.27
CA GLU A 228 -3.82 -14.94 -5.78
C GLU A 228 -4.09 -13.45 -5.48
N GLU A 229 -3.07 -12.68 -5.10
CA GLU A 229 -3.22 -11.25 -4.76
C GLU A 229 -2.18 -10.40 -5.49
N LEU A 230 -2.65 -9.37 -6.20
CA LEU A 230 -1.80 -8.46 -6.96
C LEU A 230 -2.15 -7.01 -6.62
N HIS A 231 -1.16 -6.28 -6.09
CA HIS A 231 -1.30 -4.86 -5.76
C HIS A 231 -0.52 -3.99 -6.74
N LEU A 232 -1.23 -3.10 -7.43
CA LEU A 232 -0.77 -2.20 -8.47
C LEU A 232 -1.16 -0.74 -8.18
N ALA A 233 -1.35 -0.40 -6.91
CA ALA A 233 -1.84 0.91 -6.52
C ALA A 233 -0.83 2.02 -6.86
N SER A 234 -1.36 3.19 -7.24
CA SER A 234 -0.56 4.39 -7.52
C SER A 234 0.50 4.20 -8.62
N ASN A 235 0.15 3.48 -9.69
CA ASN A 235 0.94 3.36 -10.91
C ASN A 235 0.38 4.26 -12.03
N ASN A 236 0.90 4.09 -13.25
CA ASN A 236 0.47 4.82 -14.45
C ASN A 236 -0.44 3.96 -15.35
N ILE A 237 -1.27 3.10 -14.77
CA ILE A 237 -2.19 2.27 -15.55
C ILE A 237 -3.35 3.13 -16.05
N THR A 238 -3.44 3.29 -17.37
CA THR A 238 -4.46 4.10 -18.04
C THR A 238 -5.38 3.29 -18.95
N CYS A 239 -4.96 2.09 -19.36
CA CYS A 239 -5.70 1.19 -20.22
C CYS A 239 -5.62 -0.23 -19.66
N LEU A 240 -6.76 -0.93 -19.63
CA LEU A 240 -6.83 -2.34 -19.25
C LEU A 240 -7.15 -3.19 -20.48
N GLU A 241 -6.39 -4.27 -20.63
CA GLU A 241 -6.54 -5.28 -21.69
C GLU A 241 -6.97 -6.60 -21.06
N ARG A 242 -7.66 -7.44 -21.85
CA ARG A 242 -8.12 -8.75 -21.38
C ARG A 242 -6.94 -9.66 -21.02
N PRO A 243 -6.87 -10.22 -19.80
CA PRO A 243 -5.87 -11.20 -19.43
C PRO A 243 -6.18 -12.54 -20.13
N ILE A 244 -5.38 -12.89 -21.14
CA ILE A 244 -5.53 -14.16 -21.87
C ILE A 244 -4.55 -15.17 -21.25
N ASN A 245 -5.07 -16.29 -20.76
CA ASN A 245 -4.28 -17.41 -20.22
C ASN A 245 -3.29 -17.04 -19.09
N CYS A 246 -3.56 -15.97 -18.34
CA CYS A 246 -2.75 -15.52 -17.22
C CYS A 246 -3.63 -15.02 -16.07
N LEU A 247 -3.05 -14.91 -14.86
CA LEU A 247 -3.74 -14.43 -13.65
C LEU A 247 -5.03 -15.20 -13.30
N GLN A 248 -5.10 -16.49 -13.68
CA GLN A 248 -6.29 -17.34 -13.49
C GLN A 248 -6.53 -17.76 -12.02
N CYS A 249 -5.54 -17.59 -11.16
CA CYS A 249 -5.66 -17.85 -9.73
C CYS A 249 -6.00 -16.57 -8.94
N LEU A 250 -6.02 -15.42 -9.61
CA LEU A 250 -6.14 -14.13 -8.95
C LEU A 250 -7.51 -14.02 -8.28
N THR A 251 -7.51 -13.67 -7.00
CA THR A 251 -8.70 -13.45 -6.18
C THR A 251 -8.86 -12.00 -5.76
N LEU A 252 -7.74 -11.26 -5.66
CA LEU A 252 -7.68 -9.85 -5.33
C LEU A 252 -6.79 -9.10 -6.32
N LEU A 253 -7.31 -7.99 -6.86
CA LEU A 253 -6.59 -7.06 -7.72
C LEU A 253 -6.79 -5.64 -7.21
N ASP A 254 -5.74 -5.02 -6.66
CA ASP A 254 -5.75 -3.61 -6.26
C ASP A 254 -5.15 -2.74 -7.36
N ILE A 255 -6.01 -2.02 -8.09
CA ILE A 255 -5.62 -1.02 -9.10
C ILE A 255 -5.94 0.40 -8.63
N SER A 256 -6.10 0.61 -7.33
CA SER A 256 -6.47 1.91 -6.77
C SER A 256 -5.45 3.01 -7.09
N LYS A 257 -5.93 4.26 -7.19
CA LYS A 257 -5.07 5.44 -7.46
C LYS A 257 -4.30 5.36 -8.80
N ASN A 258 -4.83 4.62 -9.78
CA ASN A 258 -4.43 4.69 -11.19
C ASN A 258 -5.38 5.62 -11.97
N HIS A 259 -4.99 6.02 -13.16
CA HIS A 259 -5.73 6.96 -14.01
C HIS A 259 -6.45 6.22 -15.16
N ILE A 260 -7.35 5.29 -14.82
CA ILE A 260 -8.09 4.48 -15.79
C ILE A 260 -9.03 5.42 -16.57
N ASN A 261 -8.84 5.51 -17.89
CA ASN A 261 -9.45 6.55 -18.72
C ASN A 261 -10.98 6.43 -18.86
N ASP A 262 -11.51 5.20 -18.78
CA ASP A 262 -12.94 4.91 -18.94
C ASP A 262 -13.35 3.76 -18.01
N GLY A 263 -14.47 3.92 -17.28
CA GLY A 263 -15.05 2.88 -16.44
C GLY A 263 -15.40 1.60 -17.21
N ASN A 264 -15.66 1.70 -18.52
CA ASN A 264 -15.86 0.53 -19.37
C ASN A 264 -14.63 -0.37 -19.47
N GLN A 265 -13.42 0.14 -19.21
CA GLN A 265 -12.20 -0.66 -19.21
C GLN A 265 -12.18 -1.71 -18.11
N LEU A 266 -12.98 -1.55 -17.04
CA LEU A 266 -13.15 -2.59 -16.02
C LEU A 266 -13.85 -3.84 -16.60
N HIS A 267 -14.61 -3.71 -17.70
CA HIS A 267 -15.15 -4.86 -18.42
C HIS A 267 -14.05 -5.68 -19.10
N ALA A 268 -12.92 -5.07 -19.48
CA ALA A 268 -11.82 -5.79 -20.14
C ALA A 268 -11.20 -6.85 -19.22
N ILE A 269 -11.18 -6.59 -17.91
CA ILE A 269 -10.66 -7.51 -16.89
C ILE A 269 -11.79 -8.30 -16.20
N SER A 270 -13.00 -8.28 -16.78
CA SER A 270 -14.17 -8.86 -16.11
C SER A 270 -14.12 -10.36 -15.93
N ASP A 271 -13.34 -11.04 -16.78
CA ASP A 271 -13.11 -12.49 -16.81
C ASP A 271 -12.09 -12.97 -15.78
N LEU A 272 -11.39 -12.06 -15.09
CA LEU A 272 -10.54 -12.47 -13.97
C LEU A 272 -11.42 -13.15 -12.90
N PRO A 273 -10.92 -14.20 -12.23
CA PRO A 273 -11.63 -14.81 -11.13
C PRO A 273 -11.88 -13.74 -10.06
N ARG A 274 -13.11 -13.66 -9.56
CA ARG A 274 -13.46 -12.66 -8.54
C ARG A 274 -13.84 -13.36 -7.25
N ARG A 275 -13.02 -13.18 -6.22
CA ARG A 275 -13.44 -13.43 -4.84
C ARG A 275 -13.72 -12.09 -4.19
N ILE A 276 -14.91 -11.54 -4.43
CA ILE A 276 -15.33 -10.34 -3.70
C ILE A 276 -15.65 -10.78 -2.27
N LEU A 277 -14.82 -10.36 -1.31
CA LEU A 277 -15.05 -10.69 0.09
C LEU A 277 -16.41 -10.11 0.54
N PRO A 278 -17.17 -10.81 1.40
CA PRO A 278 -18.47 -10.32 1.85
C PRO A 278 -18.41 -8.90 2.44
N GLN A 279 -17.32 -8.56 3.14
CA GLN A 279 -17.11 -7.24 3.73
C GLN A 279 -16.85 -6.15 2.68
N GLU A 280 -16.05 -6.45 1.65
CA GLU A 280 -15.79 -5.51 0.55
C GLU A 280 -17.05 -5.27 -0.27
N ARG A 281 -17.81 -6.33 -0.57
CA ARG A 281 -19.13 -6.20 -1.21
C ARG A 281 -20.05 -5.33 -0.39
N LYS A 282 -20.15 -5.58 0.92
CA LYS A 282 -20.97 -4.78 1.84
C LYS A 282 -20.54 -3.31 1.84
N GLY A 283 -19.23 -3.04 1.95
CA GLY A 283 -18.67 -1.68 1.92
C GLY A 283 -18.99 -0.95 0.62
N ALA A 284 -18.71 -1.58 -0.52
CA ALA A 284 -18.99 -1.00 -1.84
C ALA A 284 -20.48 -0.77 -2.09
N GLU A 285 -21.35 -1.69 -1.65
CA GLU A 285 -22.81 -1.54 -1.74
C GLU A 285 -23.32 -0.37 -0.89
N LEU A 286 -22.77 -0.19 0.33
CA LEU A 286 -23.10 0.95 1.20
C LEU A 286 -22.60 2.28 0.62
N ASP A 287 -21.38 2.31 0.08
CA ASP A 287 -20.82 3.50 -0.56
C ASP A 287 -21.61 3.88 -1.82
N TYR A 288 -21.95 2.90 -2.67
CA TYR A 288 -22.80 3.11 -3.84
C TYR A 288 -24.15 3.71 -3.45
N ARG A 289 -24.80 3.18 -2.40
CA ARG A 289 -26.05 3.73 -1.86
C ARG A 289 -25.87 5.21 -1.52
N LYS A 290 -24.83 5.55 -0.74
CA LYS A 290 -24.54 6.93 -0.30
C LYS A 290 -24.23 7.89 -1.45
N ILE A 291 -23.45 7.45 -2.44
CA ILE A 291 -23.05 8.28 -3.59
C ILE A 291 -24.28 8.72 -4.40
N PHE A 292 -25.20 7.80 -4.68
CA PHE A 292 -26.37 8.06 -5.53
C PHE A 292 -27.65 8.43 -4.76
N GLY A 293 -27.57 8.54 -3.42
CA GLY A 293 -28.73 8.87 -2.57
C GLY A 293 -29.41 10.19 -2.89
N ASN A 294 -28.63 11.23 -3.22
CA ASN A 294 -29.18 12.53 -3.60
C ASN A 294 -29.91 12.48 -4.95
N GLU A 295 -29.43 11.67 -5.87
CA GLU A 295 -30.02 11.51 -7.20
C GLU A 295 -31.31 10.70 -7.13
N TRP A 296 -31.32 9.64 -6.31
CA TRP A 296 -32.52 8.89 -5.97
C TRP A 296 -33.61 9.79 -5.36
N LEU A 297 -33.28 10.64 -4.38
CA LEU A 297 -34.27 11.58 -3.83
C LEU A 297 -34.82 12.54 -4.90
N LYS A 298 -33.94 13.09 -5.74
CA LYS A 298 -34.35 14.00 -6.83
C LYS A 298 -35.23 13.31 -7.86
N SER A 299 -35.05 12.01 -8.07
CA SER A 299 -35.86 11.24 -9.01
C SER A 299 -37.24 10.87 -8.46
N GLY A 300 -37.57 11.22 -7.21
CA GLY A 300 -38.84 10.88 -6.56
C GLY A 300 -38.72 9.75 -5.53
N GLY A 301 -37.50 9.35 -5.18
CA GLY A 301 -37.21 8.41 -4.12
C GLY A 301 -37.63 8.92 -2.74
N ASN A 302 -38.13 8.03 -1.88
CA ASN A 302 -38.54 8.36 -0.53
C ASN A 302 -38.25 7.22 0.46
N GLN A 303 -37.96 7.56 1.72
CA GLN A 303 -37.81 6.58 2.80
C GLN A 303 -39.12 5.86 3.11
N ASN A 304 -40.24 6.57 2.98
CA ASN A 304 -41.56 5.98 3.10
C ASN A 304 -41.87 5.21 1.81
N SER A 305 -42.07 3.90 1.93
CA SER A 305 -42.37 2.99 0.83
C SER A 305 -43.55 3.47 -0.02
N ASP A 306 -44.57 4.07 0.61
CA ASP A 306 -45.79 4.50 -0.07
C ASP A 306 -45.57 5.75 -0.93
N MET A 307 -44.53 6.52 -0.63
CA MET A 307 -44.15 7.73 -1.37
C MET A 307 -42.89 7.52 -2.22
N ASN A 308 -42.31 6.33 -2.20
CA ASN A 308 -41.09 6.03 -2.91
C ASN A 308 -41.40 5.73 -4.38
N ASN A 309 -41.21 6.73 -5.25
CA ASN A 309 -41.51 6.63 -6.66
C ASN A 309 -40.39 7.23 -7.52
N PRO A 310 -39.18 6.63 -7.54
CA PRO A 310 -38.07 7.10 -8.34
C PRO A 310 -38.37 7.00 -9.84
N SER A 311 -37.78 7.91 -10.63
CA SER A 311 -38.02 7.98 -12.07
C SER A 311 -37.52 6.72 -12.79
N MET A 312 -38.16 6.39 -13.92
CA MET A 312 -37.72 5.29 -14.79
C MET A 312 -36.30 5.49 -15.31
N GLU A 313 -35.87 6.73 -15.56
CA GLU A 313 -34.51 7.07 -15.97
C GLU A 313 -33.49 6.65 -14.89
N PHE A 314 -33.76 7.01 -13.63
CA PHE A 314 -32.91 6.59 -12.51
C PHE A 314 -32.88 5.08 -12.33
N LEU A 315 -34.02 4.40 -12.46
CA LEU A 315 -34.10 2.94 -12.32
C LEU A 315 -33.33 2.20 -13.43
N ILE A 316 -33.29 2.75 -14.64
CA ILE A 316 -32.51 2.20 -15.76
C ILE A 316 -31.01 2.38 -15.51
N GLU A 317 -30.58 3.55 -15.04
CA GLU A 317 -29.16 3.83 -14.75
C GLU A 317 -28.67 3.10 -13.48
N HIS A 318 -29.55 2.87 -12.51
CA HIS A 318 -29.23 2.25 -11.21
C HIS A 318 -30.09 1.01 -10.91
N PRO A 319 -30.01 -0.06 -11.70
CA PRO A 319 -30.94 -1.19 -11.64
C PRO A 319 -30.91 -1.97 -10.31
N ARG A 320 -29.81 -1.87 -9.55
CA ARG A 320 -29.66 -2.52 -8.25
C ARG A 320 -30.02 -1.63 -7.05
N TYR A 321 -30.35 -0.36 -7.26
CA TYR A 321 -30.54 0.59 -6.16
C TYR A 321 -31.70 0.17 -5.24
N SER A 322 -32.84 -0.26 -5.81
CA SER A 322 -33.99 -0.74 -5.04
C SER A 322 -33.66 -1.95 -4.16
N GLU A 323 -32.94 -2.94 -4.70
CA GLU A 323 -32.48 -4.11 -3.93
C GLU A 323 -31.58 -3.72 -2.75
N LEU A 324 -30.73 -2.69 -2.94
CA LEU A 324 -29.85 -2.19 -1.88
C LEU A 324 -30.62 -1.46 -0.78
N LEU A 325 -31.70 -0.74 -1.13
CA LEU A 325 -32.59 -0.11 -0.15
C LEU A 325 -33.35 -1.16 0.66
N GLU A 326 -33.82 -2.24 0.04
CA GLU A 326 -34.45 -3.35 0.76
C GLU A 326 -33.47 -4.05 1.71
N LYS A 327 -32.23 -4.26 1.24
CA LYS A 327 -31.20 -4.98 1.99
C LYS A 327 -30.63 -4.19 3.17
N TYR A 328 -30.43 -2.87 3.02
CA TYR A 328 -29.72 -2.05 4.00
C TYR A 328 -30.58 -0.91 4.60
N GLY A 329 -31.81 -0.72 4.12
CA GLY A 329 -32.69 0.40 4.45
C GLY A 329 -32.49 1.62 3.52
N ALA A 330 -33.47 2.52 3.51
CA ALA A 330 -33.30 3.84 2.90
C ALA A 330 -32.29 4.68 3.70
N LEU A 331 -31.57 5.58 3.02
CA LEU A 331 -30.62 6.48 3.68
C LEU A 331 -31.37 7.51 4.52
N ASP A 332 -30.88 7.79 5.74
CA ASP A 332 -31.36 8.90 6.56
C ASP A 332 -30.92 10.26 5.97
N ASP A 333 -31.68 11.32 6.24
CA ASP A 333 -31.36 12.70 5.79
C ASP A 333 -29.95 13.17 6.22
N ALA A 334 -29.40 12.56 7.27
CA ALA A 334 -28.03 12.79 7.74
C ALA A 334 -26.97 12.08 6.87
N GLU A 335 -27.28 10.91 6.31
CA GLU A 335 -26.39 10.12 5.45
C GLU A 335 -26.34 10.63 4.01
N ILE A 336 -27.38 11.34 3.56
CA ILE A 336 -27.52 11.88 2.20
C ILE A 336 -26.75 13.19 2.01
N LYS A 337 -26.45 13.92 3.08
CA LYS A 337 -25.66 15.15 3.01
C LYS A 337 -24.26 14.84 2.53
N GLN A 338 -23.90 15.36 1.34
CA GLN A 338 -22.51 15.34 0.89
C GLN A 338 -21.61 15.98 1.96
N PRO A 339 -20.40 15.45 2.19
CA PRO A 339 -19.43 16.12 3.04
C PRO A 339 -19.16 17.50 2.45
N GLN A 340 -19.60 18.56 3.14
CA GLN A 340 -19.23 19.91 2.74
C GLN A 340 -17.70 20.04 2.81
N PRO A 341 -17.07 20.70 1.82
CA PRO A 341 -15.68 21.07 1.95
C PRO A 341 -15.52 21.91 3.23
N PHE A 342 -14.56 21.46 4.03
CA PHE A 342 -14.16 21.91 5.35
C PHE A 342 -14.41 23.41 5.60
N ALA A 343 -15.51 23.75 6.28
CA ALA A 343 -15.61 24.97 7.05
C ALA A 343 -15.50 24.57 8.52
N LEU A 344 -14.41 24.95 9.19
CA LEU A 344 -14.20 24.74 10.62
C LEU A 344 -15.40 25.28 11.43
N LYS A 345 -16.36 24.42 11.74
CA LYS A 345 -17.20 24.54 12.93
C LYS A 345 -16.89 23.31 13.78
N ASN A 346 -15.99 23.50 14.74
CA ASN A 346 -15.73 22.54 15.81
C ASN A 346 -17.03 22.26 16.58
N GLN A 347 -17.84 21.30 16.14
CA GLN A 347 -18.93 20.78 16.95
C GLN A 347 -18.41 19.54 17.69
N LEU A 348 -18.24 19.69 19.00
CA LEU A 348 -17.94 18.58 19.89
C LEU A 348 -19.25 17.88 20.24
N LEU A 349 -19.35 16.58 19.94
CA LEU A 349 -20.41 15.70 20.40
C LEU A 349 -20.29 15.50 21.90
N THR A 350 -21.38 15.69 22.62
CA THR A 350 -21.50 15.35 24.05
C THR A 350 -22.03 13.92 24.14
N LEU A 351 -21.14 12.97 24.37
CA LEU A 351 -21.45 11.55 24.45
C LEU A 351 -21.42 11.08 25.90
N THR A 352 -22.26 10.09 26.21
CA THR A 352 -22.24 9.38 27.50
C THR A 352 -21.50 8.07 27.31
N ILE A 353 -20.48 7.80 28.11
CA ILE A 353 -19.70 6.56 28.04
C ILE A 353 -20.12 5.68 29.22
N MET A 354 -20.52 4.45 28.91
CA MET A 354 -20.90 3.44 29.90
C MET A 354 -20.05 2.18 29.71
N CYS A 355 -19.71 1.53 30.82
CA CYS A 355 -18.95 0.27 30.84
C CYS A 355 -19.86 -0.81 31.43
N PRO A 356 -20.63 -1.54 30.61
CA PRO A 356 -21.55 -2.57 31.11
C PRO A 356 -20.86 -3.65 31.95
N ASP A 357 -19.59 -3.94 31.66
CA ASP A 357 -18.79 -4.96 32.34
C ASP A 357 -18.32 -4.52 33.75
N ILE A 358 -18.48 -3.23 34.10
CA ILE A 358 -18.28 -2.70 35.46
C ILE A 358 -19.54 -1.91 35.87
N PRO A 359 -20.60 -2.59 36.34
CA PRO A 359 -21.89 -1.96 36.63
C PRO A 359 -21.84 -0.89 37.75
N GLU A 360 -20.80 -0.91 38.60
CA GLU A 360 -20.57 0.08 39.65
C GLU A 360 -19.98 1.40 39.12
N GLN A 361 -19.49 1.42 37.87
CA GLN A 361 -18.87 2.59 37.29
C GLN A 361 -19.92 3.60 36.81
N LYS A 362 -19.85 4.83 37.35
CA LYS A 362 -20.76 5.90 36.95
C LYS A 362 -20.56 6.28 35.47
N PRO A 363 -21.65 6.54 34.71
CA PRO A 363 -21.56 7.01 33.33
C PRO A 363 -20.70 8.27 33.21
N ILE A 364 -19.81 8.29 32.22
CA ILE A 364 -18.86 9.39 32.00
C ILE A 364 -19.33 10.22 30.81
N LYS A 365 -19.69 11.49 31.03
CA LYS A 365 -19.97 12.41 29.92
C LYS A 365 -18.68 12.99 29.34
N LYS A 366 -18.49 12.87 28.03
CA LYS A 366 -17.30 13.39 27.34
C LYS A 366 -17.67 14.13 26.07
N LYS A 367 -16.98 15.26 25.85
CA LYS A 367 -17.06 16.03 24.60
C LYS A 367 -15.97 15.56 23.64
N LEU A 368 -16.37 14.96 22.52
CA LEU A 368 -15.47 14.42 21.51
C LEU A 368 -15.77 15.05 20.14
N PRO A 369 -14.76 15.36 19.32
CA PRO A 369 -15.00 15.72 17.92
C PRO A 369 -15.65 14.55 17.17
N ASP A 370 -16.63 14.83 16.33
CA ASP A 370 -17.24 13.86 15.41
C ASP A 370 -16.23 13.23 14.44
N SER A 371 -15.20 14.00 14.06
CA SER A 371 -14.07 13.57 13.24
C SER A 371 -13.07 12.64 13.96
N MET A 372 -13.21 12.42 15.28
CA MET A 372 -12.33 11.53 16.03
C MET A 372 -12.53 10.07 15.56
N THR A 373 -11.44 9.36 15.28
CA THR A 373 -11.50 7.95 14.88
C THR A 373 -11.76 7.04 16.07
N VAL A 374 -12.37 5.89 15.82
CA VAL A 374 -12.63 4.85 16.84
C VAL A 374 -11.33 4.46 17.55
N GLN A 375 -10.21 4.34 16.84
CA GLN A 375 -8.88 4.08 17.43
C GLN A 375 -8.47 5.16 18.45
N LYS A 376 -8.72 6.43 18.14
CA LYS A 376 -8.40 7.56 19.04
C LYS A 376 -9.33 7.57 20.24
N VAL A 377 -10.59 7.17 20.08
CA VAL A 377 -11.54 7.00 21.19
C VAL A 377 -11.08 5.86 22.11
N LYS A 378 -10.70 4.69 21.57
CA LYS A 378 -10.11 3.58 22.34
C LYS A 378 -8.85 4.01 23.10
N GLY A 379 -7.97 4.78 22.46
CA GLY A 379 -6.78 5.35 23.11
C GLY A 379 -7.11 6.35 24.24
N LEU A 380 -8.20 7.11 24.11
CA LEU A 380 -8.70 7.99 25.18
C LEU A 380 -9.29 7.16 26.34
N LEU A 381 -10.03 6.10 26.01
CA LEU A 381 -10.61 5.20 27.00
C LEU A 381 -9.54 4.46 27.79
N TYR A 382 -8.42 4.02 27.20
CA TYR A 382 -7.28 3.46 27.96
C TYR A 382 -6.85 4.34 29.15
N ARG A 383 -6.87 5.67 28.99
CA ARG A 383 -6.52 6.58 30.09
C ARG A 383 -7.54 6.57 31.24
N LEU A 384 -8.80 6.25 30.94
CA LEU A 384 -9.92 6.23 31.87
C LEU A 384 -10.14 4.86 32.53
N ILE A 385 -10.03 3.78 31.75
CA ILE A 385 -10.37 2.41 32.19
C ILE A 385 -9.15 1.47 32.31
N LYS A 386 -7.96 1.91 31.90
CA LYS A 386 -6.68 1.16 32.01
C LYS A 386 -6.63 -0.20 31.30
N VAL A 387 -7.58 -0.47 30.39
CA VAL A 387 -7.58 -1.65 29.51
C VAL A 387 -6.97 -1.29 28.15
N PRO A 388 -6.04 -2.09 27.60
CA PRO A 388 -5.42 -1.84 26.30
C PRO A 388 -6.46 -1.60 25.20
N GLY A 389 -6.24 -0.58 24.37
CA GLY A 389 -7.20 -0.21 23.33
C GLY A 389 -7.49 -1.33 22.31
N SER A 390 -6.56 -2.26 22.12
CA SER A 390 -6.73 -3.45 21.27
C SER A 390 -7.76 -4.45 21.81
N GLU A 391 -8.00 -4.46 23.11
CA GLU A 391 -8.96 -5.35 23.76
C GLU A 391 -10.37 -4.72 23.85
N LEU A 392 -10.46 -3.40 23.69
CA LEU A 392 -11.73 -2.69 23.76
C LEU A 392 -12.63 -2.96 22.56
N LYS A 393 -13.86 -3.38 22.83
CA LYS A 393 -14.99 -3.45 21.90
C LYS A 393 -15.92 -2.28 22.20
N LEU A 394 -16.11 -1.43 21.20
CA LEU A 394 -16.96 -0.25 21.30
C LEU A 394 -18.23 -0.46 20.49
N SER A 395 -19.33 -0.05 21.08
CA SER A 395 -20.63 0.08 20.41
C SER A 395 -21.31 1.35 20.88
N TYR A 396 -22.40 1.74 20.23
CA TYR A 396 -23.23 2.83 20.74
C TYR A 396 -24.71 2.53 20.60
N GLU A 397 -25.49 3.14 21.49
CA GLU A 397 -26.93 3.21 21.43
C GLU A 397 -27.33 4.66 21.15
N SER A 398 -28.17 4.82 20.12
CA SER A 398 -28.64 6.15 19.73
C SER A 398 -29.72 6.64 20.69
N SER A 399 -29.64 7.90 21.07
CA SER A 399 -30.67 8.59 21.85
C SER A 399 -32.03 8.67 21.14
N LYS A 400 -32.08 8.44 19.82
CA LYS A 400 -33.30 8.45 18.99
C LYS A 400 -33.86 7.06 18.69
N MET A 401 -33.10 6.00 18.94
CA MET A 401 -33.50 4.61 18.69
C MET A 401 -33.21 3.75 19.92
N GLU A 402 -34.17 3.65 20.83
CA GLU A 402 -34.08 2.79 22.02
C GLU A 402 -33.93 1.30 21.62
N GLY A 403 -32.98 0.62 22.24
CA GLY A 403 -32.82 -0.84 22.15
C GLY A 403 -32.02 -1.36 20.96
N LYS A 404 -31.45 -0.49 20.11
CA LYS A 404 -30.55 -0.88 19.01
C LYS A 404 -29.11 -0.48 19.28
N GLU A 405 -28.26 -1.48 19.47
CA GLU A 405 -26.81 -1.31 19.64
C GLU A 405 -26.08 -1.45 18.29
N ILE A 406 -25.26 -0.46 17.94
CA ILE A 406 -24.47 -0.43 16.71
C ILE A 406 -22.98 -0.57 17.04
N GLN A 407 -22.31 -1.56 16.43
CA GLN A 407 -20.89 -1.84 16.68
C GLN A 407 -19.96 -0.86 15.94
N LEU A 408 -18.95 -0.37 16.65
CA LEU A 408 -17.89 0.50 16.12
C LEU A 408 -16.67 -0.34 15.71
N GLU A 409 -16.84 -1.15 14.66
CA GLU A 409 -15.90 -2.23 14.30
C GLU A 409 -14.62 -1.78 13.59
N ASN A 410 -14.61 -0.59 12.98
CA ASN A 410 -13.49 -0.10 12.19
C ASN A 410 -12.77 1.04 12.90
N ASP A 411 -11.60 0.72 13.43
CA ASP A 411 -10.73 1.63 14.19
C ASP A 411 -10.30 2.88 13.40
N LEU A 412 -10.24 2.80 12.08
CA LEU A 412 -9.83 3.92 11.22
C LEU A 412 -10.99 4.85 10.82
N LYS A 413 -12.24 4.47 11.09
CA LYS A 413 -13.42 5.31 10.79
C LYS A 413 -13.72 6.30 11.92
N SER A 414 -14.28 7.44 11.57
CA SER A 414 -14.66 8.51 12.50
C SER A 414 -16.00 8.25 13.18
N LEU A 415 -16.28 8.91 14.32
CA LEU A 415 -17.61 8.88 14.95
C LEU A 415 -18.71 9.37 13.99
N GLN A 416 -18.38 10.34 13.13
CA GLN A 416 -19.26 10.82 12.06
C GLN A 416 -19.62 9.73 11.04
N PHE A 417 -18.68 8.84 10.69
CA PHE A 417 -18.96 7.73 9.76
C PHE A 417 -20.06 6.80 10.31
N TYR A 418 -20.11 6.66 11.63
CA TYR A 418 -21.11 5.90 12.37
C TYR A 418 -22.34 6.72 12.74
N SER A 419 -22.42 7.99 12.33
CA SER A 419 -23.55 8.89 12.58
C SER A 419 -23.85 9.13 14.07
N LEU A 420 -22.83 9.13 14.94
CA LEU A 420 -23.03 9.48 16.36
C LEU A 420 -23.45 10.95 16.52
N GLU A 421 -24.41 11.19 17.42
CA GLU A 421 -24.97 12.50 17.70
C GLU A 421 -24.82 12.92 19.18
N ASN A 422 -25.21 14.16 19.50
CA ASN A 422 -25.24 14.64 20.88
C ASN A 422 -26.27 13.85 21.70
N GLY A 423 -25.85 13.31 22.84
CA GLY A 423 -26.70 12.57 23.76
C GLY A 423 -26.60 11.05 23.61
N ASP A 424 -25.95 10.55 22.56
CA ASP A 424 -25.78 9.11 22.35
C ASP A 424 -24.89 8.47 23.43
N CYS A 425 -25.11 7.17 23.65
CA CYS A 425 -24.43 6.38 24.66
C CYS A 425 -23.42 5.42 24.01
N VAL A 426 -22.13 5.61 24.29
CA VAL A 426 -21.07 4.68 23.87
C VAL A 426 -20.88 3.62 24.96
N LEU A 427 -21.07 2.37 24.57
CA LEU A 427 -20.89 1.20 25.42
C LEU A 427 -19.48 0.63 25.19
N VAL A 428 -18.73 0.47 26.27
CA VAL A 428 -17.35 -0.01 26.27
C VAL A 428 -17.29 -1.37 26.94
N ARG A 429 -16.85 -2.38 26.20
CA ARG A 429 -16.65 -3.75 26.66
C ARG A 429 -15.24 -4.23 26.35
N TRP A 430 -14.77 -5.28 27.00
CA TRP A 430 -13.48 -5.91 26.67
C TRP A 430 -13.56 -7.44 26.72
#